data_AF-A0A9E7AN19-F1
#
_entry.id   AF-A0A9E7AN19-F1
#
_cell.length_a   1.000
_cell.length_b   1.000
_cell.length_c   1.000
_cell.angle_alpha   90.00
_cell.angle_beta   90.00
_cell.angle_gamma   90.00
#
_symmetry.space_group_name_H-M   'P 1'
#
loop_
_entity.id
_entity.type
_entity.pdbx_description
1 polymer ?
#
loop_
_entity_poly.entity_id
_entity_poly.type
_entity_poly.pdbx_seq_one_letter_code
_entity_poly.pdbx_strand_id
1 'polypeptide(L)'
;MVTRGRNRAFRELIGSEDYRRKLRKQLRLEDDQPLPPKLAALARELQEELGRREQQWADETAAALVHSTAPHLFSSSVNVRTEPPGETRSVDTAEVAVEELLDWTERGPKWNLALRVCIAVIADKMEAEEARKAFLAAAEEEGVLRSSD
;
A
#
# COMPACT_ATOMS: atom_id res chain seq x y z
N MET A 1 -35.22 -25.64 23.59
CA MET A 1 -33.95 -24.99 23.15
C MET A 1 -32.99 -26.01 22.50
N VAL A 2 -33.28 -26.55 21.30
CA VAL A 2 -32.46 -27.62 20.66
C VAL A 2 -32.16 -27.35 19.16
N THR A 3 -31.99 -26.08 18.79
CA THR A 3 -31.67 -25.69 17.40
C THR A 3 -30.33 -24.97 17.26
N ARG A 4 -29.78 -24.40 18.35
CA ARG A 4 -28.47 -23.73 18.32
C ARG A 4 -27.28 -24.70 18.23
N GLY A 5 -27.35 -25.88 18.84
CA GLY A 5 -26.26 -26.86 18.84
C GLY A 5 -26.01 -27.50 17.46
N ARG A 6 -27.08 -27.81 16.71
CA ARG A 6 -26.99 -28.42 15.37
C ARG A 6 -26.27 -27.53 14.35
N ASN A 7 -26.51 -26.21 14.41
CA ASN A 7 -25.86 -25.25 13.52
C ASN A 7 -24.38 -25.00 13.86
N ARG A 8 -23.94 -25.29 15.10
CA ARG A 8 -22.53 -25.24 15.47
C ARG A 8 -21.80 -26.48 14.96
N ALA A 9 -22.35 -27.66 15.25
CA ALA A 9 -21.78 -28.93 14.79
C ALA A 9 -21.66 -29.01 13.26
N PHE A 10 -22.65 -28.49 12.52
CA PHE A 10 -22.58 -28.43 11.06
C PHE A 10 -21.52 -27.44 10.55
N ARG A 11 -21.35 -26.29 11.22
CA ARG A 11 -20.28 -25.33 10.90
C ARG A 11 -18.89 -25.90 11.20
N GLU A 12 -18.75 -26.62 12.31
CA GLU A 12 -17.52 -27.32 12.68
C GLU A 12 -17.20 -28.44 11.67
N LEU A 13 -18.22 -29.16 11.19
CA LEU A 13 -18.05 -30.19 10.17
C LEU A 13 -17.58 -29.59 8.84
N ILE A 14 -18.20 -28.52 8.33
CA ILE A 14 -17.76 -27.86 7.08
C ILE A 14 -16.38 -27.17 7.27
N GLY A 15 -16.10 -26.70 8.48
CA GLY A 15 -14.82 -26.11 8.87
C GLY A 15 -13.68 -27.12 9.05
N SER A 16 -14.01 -28.39 9.31
CA SER A 16 -13.04 -29.45 9.58
C SER A 16 -12.16 -29.76 8.37
N GLU A 17 -10.84 -29.78 8.59
CA GLU A 17 -9.81 -30.18 7.63
C GLU A 17 -10.10 -31.56 7.02
N ASP A 18 -10.59 -32.49 7.84
CA ASP A 18 -10.82 -33.87 7.43
C ASP A 18 -12.07 -34.01 6.56
N TYR A 19 -13.11 -33.22 6.85
CA TYR A 19 -14.27 -33.13 5.99
C TYR A 19 -13.92 -32.47 4.66
N ARG A 20 -13.11 -31.39 4.68
CA ARG A 20 -12.62 -30.72 3.46
C ARG A 20 -11.78 -31.68 2.60
N ARG A 21 -10.89 -32.47 3.21
CA ARG A 21 -10.12 -33.52 2.51
C ARG A 21 -11.03 -34.57 1.87
N LYS A 22 -11.99 -35.09 2.63
CA LYS A 22 -12.98 -36.05 2.12
C LYS A 22 -13.80 -35.48 0.95
N LEU A 23 -14.18 -34.21 1.03
CA LEU A 23 -14.92 -33.53 -0.03
C LEU A 23 -14.07 -33.36 -1.30
N ARG A 24 -12.81 -32.95 -1.17
CA ARG A 24 -11.86 -32.87 -2.29
C ARG A 24 -11.70 -34.22 -2.99
N LYS A 25 -11.54 -35.29 -2.21
CA LYS A 25 -11.46 -36.67 -2.73
C LYS A 25 -12.72 -37.11 -3.47
N GLN A 26 -13.90 -36.83 -2.92
CA GLN A 26 -15.18 -37.17 -3.57
C GLN A 26 -15.42 -36.39 -4.85
N LEU A 27 -15.02 -35.13 -4.89
CA LEU A 27 -15.13 -34.25 -6.05
C LEU A 27 -14.00 -34.45 -7.07
N ARG A 28 -13.05 -35.36 -6.83
CA ARG A 28 -11.83 -35.55 -7.64
C ARG A 28 -11.07 -34.25 -7.88
N LEU A 29 -11.12 -33.32 -6.91
CA LEU A 29 -10.31 -32.10 -6.88
C LEU A 29 -8.90 -32.36 -6.30
N GLU A 30 -8.54 -33.62 -6.06
CA GLU A 30 -7.21 -34.02 -5.60
C GLU A 30 -6.19 -34.12 -6.74
N ASP A 31 -6.65 -34.13 -7.99
CA ASP A 31 -5.75 -34.00 -9.12
C ASP A 31 -5.36 -32.52 -9.21
N ASP A 32 -4.15 -32.20 -8.74
CA ASP A 32 -3.34 -31.07 -9.23
C ASP A 32 -3.10 -31.28 -10.73
N GLN A 33 -4.17 -31.32 -11.52
CA GLN A 33 -4.07 -31.50 -12.94
C GLN A 33 -3.37 -30.24 -13.45
N PRO A 34 -2.13 -30.34 -13.94
CA PRO A 34 -1.43 -29.17 -14.44
C PRO A 34 -2.32 -28.54 -15.51
N LEU A 35 -2.41 -27.21 -15.48
CA LEU A 35 -3.25 -26.46 -16.40
C LEU A 35 -3.08 -27.04 -17.81
N PRO A 36 -4.19 -27.28 -18.54
CA PRO A 36 -4.12 -27.72 -19.93
C PRO A 36 -3.07 -26.90 -20.68
N PRO A 37 -2.26 -27.51 -21.57
CA PRO A 37 -1.07 -26.86 -22.12
C PRO A 37 -1.36 -25.53 -22.79
N LYS A 38 -2.55 -25.36 -23.38
CA LYS A 38 -3.03 -24.08 -23.93
C LYS A 38 -3.25 -23.00 -22.87
N LEU A 39 -3.84 -23.36 -21.73
CA LEU A 39 -4.05 -22.44 -20.60
C LEU A 39 -2.74 -22.12 -19.89
N ALA A 40 -1.84 -23.09 -19.76
CA ALA A 40 -0.50 -22.85 -19.24
C ALA A 40 0.30 -21.89 -20.14
N ALA A 41 0.22 -22.07 -21.47
CA ALA A 41 0.84 -21.15 -22.43
C ALA A 41 0.26 -19.74 -22.33
N LEU A 42 -1.07 -19.61 -22.29
CA LEU A 42 -1.73 -18.32 -22.13
C LEU A 42 -1.36 -17.64 -20.80
N ALA A 43 -1.28 -18.39 -19.71
CA ALA A 43 -0.87 -17.85 -18.41
C ALA A 43 0.56 -17.30 -18.46
N ARG A 44 1.49 -17.99 -19.15
CA ARG A 44 2.86 -17.50 -19.36
C ARG A 44 2.89 -16.24 -20.21
N GLU A 45 2.13 -16.20 -21.30
CA GLU A 45 2.01 -15.02 -22.16
C GLU A 45 1.49 -13.80 -21.38
N LEU A 46 0.43 -13.99 -20.59
CA LEU A 46 -0.10 -12.94 -19.71
C LEU A 46 0.92 -12.49 -18.67
N GLN A 47 1.71 -13.42 -18.11
CA GLN A 47 2.72 -13.09 -17.12
C GLN A 47 3.89 -12.31 -17.75
N GLU A 48 4.26 -12.61 -18.99
CA GLU A 48 5.24 -11.84 -19.77
C GLU A 48 4.70 -10.47 -20.17
N GLU A 49 3.42 -10.35 -20.53
CA GLU A 49 2.76 -9.05 -20.78
C GLU A 49 2.71 -8.19 -19.52
N LEU A 50 2.37 -8.77 -18.37
CA LEU A 50 2.39 -8.08 -17.09
C LEU A 50 3.79 -7.60 -16.75
N GLY A 51 4.81 -8.46 -16.86
CA GLY A 51 6.19 -8.06 -16.61
C GLY A 51 6.66 -6.95 -17.56
N ARG A 52 6.29 -7.01 -18.84
CA ARG A 52 6.57 -5.93 -19.81
C ARG A 52 5.88 -4.62 -19.43
N ARG A 53 4.61 -4.67 -19.03
CA ARG A 53 3.87 -3.48 -18.57
C ARG A 53 4.43 -2.90 -17.28
N GLU A 54 4.80 -3.75 -16.34
CA GLU A 54 5.44 -3.34 -15.09
C GLU A 54 6.77 -2.65 -15.36
N GLN A 55 7.61 -3.22 -16.23
CA GLN A 55 8.87 -2.59 -16.63
C GLN A 55 8.64 -1.29 -17.39
N GLN A 56 7.71 -1.26 -18.33
CA GLN A 56 7.37 -0.03 -19.06
C GLN A 56 6.89 1.06 -18.10
N TRP A 57 6.05 0.71 -17.13
CA TRP A 57 5.59 1.65 -16.11
C TRP A 57 6.73 2.11 -15.20
N ALA A 58 7.66 1.23 -14.84
CA ALA A 58 8.88 1.59 -14.11
C ALA A 58 9.76 2.56 -14.92
N ASP A 59 9.92 2.33 -16.23
CA ASP A 59 10.72 3.18 -17.10
C ASP A 59 10.05 4.54 -17.34
N GLU A 60 8.73 4.57 -17.54
CA GLU A 60 7.93 5.79 -17.66
C GLU A 60 7.94 6.60 -16.36
N THR A 61 7.82 5.94 -15.20
CA THR A 61 7.92 6.61 -13.90
C THR A 61 9.34 7.10 -13.64
N ALA A 62 10.38 6.34 -13.97
CA ALA A 62 11.76 6.79 -13.90
C ALA A 62 12.01 7.99 -14.84
N ALA A 63 11.49 7.97 -16.07
CA ALA A 63 11.59 9.09 -17.00
C ALA A 63 10.79 10.31 -16.53
N ALA A 64 9.63 10.12 -15.89
CA ALA A 64 8.86 11.20 -15.28
C ALA A 64 9.60 11.82 -14.07
N LEU A 65 10.28 11.01 -13.26
CA LEU A 65 11.10 11.48 -12.14
C LEU A 65 12.36 12.25 -12.59
N VAL A 66 12.75 12.18 -13.87
CA VAL A 66 13.81 13.03 -14.45
C VAL A 66 13.30 14.45 -14.76
N HIS A 67 11.98 14.70 -14.73
CA HIS A 67 11.37 15.94 -15.21
C HIS A 67 10.93 16.93 -14.13
N SER A 68 11.62 17.05 -13.00
CA SER A 68 11.68 18.34 -12.27
C SER A 68 12.85 18.35 -11.30
N THR A 69 13.87 19.14 -11.61
CA THR A 69 14.99 19.44 -10.70
C THR A 69 14.69 20.62 -9.77
N ALA A 70 13.47 21.17 -9.84
CA ALA A 70 13.03 22.21 -8.91
C ALA A 70 12.50 21.52 -7.64
N PRO A 71 13.03 21.87 -6.44
CA PRO A 71 12.51 21.29 -5.21
C PRO A 71 11.03 21.65 -5.04
N HIS A 72 10.20 20.68 -4.69
CA HIS A 72 8.76 20.85 -4.49
C HIS A 72 8.48 21.52 -3.14
N LEU A 73 8.87 22.79 -3.05
CA LEU A 73 8.86 23.58 -1.82
C LEU A 73 7.43 23.83 -1.34
N PHE A 74 7.23 23.61 -0.06
CA PHE A 74 6.03 23.97 0.66
C PHE A 74 5.99 25.48 0.92
N SER A 75 4.79 26.06 0.97
CA SER A 75 4.59 27.48 1.29
C SER A 75 5.08 27.82 2.71
N SER A 76 5.01 26.85 3.63
CA SER A 76 5.63 26.90 4.95
C SER A 76 6.11 25.50 5.34
N SER A 77 7.20 25.41 6.09
CA SER A 77 7.65 24.13 6.61
C SER A 77 6.68 23.55 7.64
N VAL A 78 6.71 22.22 7.78
CA VAL A 78 5.96 21.45 8.76
C VAL A 78 6.95 20.83 9.74
N ASN A 79 6.78 21.13 11.03
CA ASN A 79 7.66 20.62 12.07
C ASN A 79 7.11 19.33 12.68
N VAL A 80 7.86 18.24 12.56
CA VAL A 80 7.49 16.93 13.13
C VAL A 80 8.51 16.48 14.17
N ARG A 81 8.03 15.70 15.15
CA ARG A 81 8.87 15.02 16.13
C ARG A 81 9.48 13.79 15.48
N THR A 82 10.80 13.68 15.54
CA THR A 82 11.52 12.47 15.11
C THR A 82 11.99 11.66 16.32
N GLU A 83 12.35 10.40 16.08
CA GLU A 83 13.14 9.62 17.03
C GLU A 83 14.64 9.85 16.74
N PRO A 84 15.49 10.16 17.75
CA PRO A 84 15.25 10.12 19.19
C PRO A 84 14.43 11.31 19.75
N PRO A 85 13.71 11.11 20.87
CA PRO A 85 12.80 12.10 21.44
C PRO A 85 13.55 13.38 21.84
N GLY A 86 13.26 14.47 21.14
CA GLY A 86 13.87 15.79 21.37
C GLY A 86 14.26 16.49 20.08
N GLU A 87 14.47 15.75 19.01
CA GLU A 87 14.75 16.30 17.69
C GLU A 87 13.45 16.70 16.98
N THR A 88 13.51 17.82 16.26
CA THR A 88 12.41 18.33 15.45
C THR A 88 12.92 18.47 14.03
N ARG A 89 12.27 17.76 13.10
CA ARG A 89 12.60 17.88 11.68
C ARG A 89 11.67 18.87 11.04
N SER A 90 12.24 19.88 10.40
CA SER A 90 11.52 20.83 9.56
C SER A 90 11.41 20.24 8.16
N VAL A 91 10.20 19.90 7.74
CA VAL A 91 9.89 19.36 6.42
C VAL A 91 9.43 20.50 5.53
N ASP A 92 10.22 20.85 4.52
CA ASP A 92 10.01 21.97 3.61
C ASP A 92 9.72 21.55 2.16
N THR A 93 9.83 20.26 1.85
CA THR A 93 9.65 19.70 0.50
C THR A 93 8.85 18.40 0.52
N ALA A 94 8.22 18.08 -0.60
CA ALA A 94 7.47 16.83 -0.77
C ALA A 94 8.38 15.59 -0.68
N GLU A 95 9.62 15.68 -1.14
CA GLU A 95 10.62 14.62 -1.07
C GLU A 95 10.97 14.27 0.38
N VAL A 96 11.31 15.29 1.19
CA VAL A 96 11.59 15.10 2.62
C VAL A 96 10.35 14.59 3.36
N ALA A 97 9.15 15.03 2.96
CA ALA A 97 7.90 14.52 3.52
C ALA A 97 7.71 13.01 3.25
N VAL A 98 8.07 12.52 2.06
CA VAL A 98 8.02 11.08 1.75
C VAL A 98 9.02 10.31 2.60
N GLU A 99 10.27 10.77 2.69
CA GLU A 99 11.29 10.14 3.54
C GLU A 99 10.79 9.99 4.98
N GLU A 100 10.26 11.08 5.53
CA GLU A 100 9.72 11.11 6.89
C GLU A 100 8.51 10.17 7.07
N LEU A 101 7.59 10.13 6.11
CA LEU A 101 6.45 9.20 6.15
C LEU A 101 6.89 7.72 6.13
N LEU A 102 7.99 7.39 5.46
CA LEU A 102 8.49 6.01 5.39
C LEU A 102 9.04 5.52 6.73
N ASP A 103 9.51 6.44 7.57
CA ASP A 103 10.03 6.15 8.91
C ASP A 103 8.92 5.98 9.96
N TRP A 104 7.69 6.43 9.69
CA TRP A 104 6.57 6.31 10.63
C TRP A 104 6.05 4.87 10.76
N THR A 105 5.70 4.50 11.99
CA THR A 105 5.27 3.14 12.32
C THR A 105 3.78 2.93 12.13
N GLU A 106 2.92 3.93 12.37
CA GLU A 106 1.50 3.81 12.09
C GLU A 106 1.14 4.31 10.69
N ARG A 107 0.52 3.43 9.89
CA ARG A 107 0.18 3.68 8.49
C ARG A 107 -1.32 3.82 8.30
N GLY A 108 -1.89 4.81 8.97
CA GLY A 108 -3.31 5.13 8.92
C GLY A 108 -3.83 5.60 7.55
N PRO A 109 -5.14 5.83 7.41
CA PRO A 109 -5.74 6.30 6.16
C PRO A 109 -5.18 7.64 5.71
N LYS A 110 -4.85 8.56 6.63
CA LYS A 110 -4.24 9.85 6.27
C LYS A 110 -2.78 9.72 5.88
N TRP A 111 -2.03 8.81 6.52
CA TRP A 111 -0.67 8.46 6.09
C TRP A 111 -0.66 7.98 4.63
N ASN A 112 -1.58 7.08 4.26
CA ASN A 112 -1.67 6.55 2.90
C ASN A 112 -2.00 7.65 1.88
N LEU A 113 -2.94 8.54 2.23
CA LEU A 113 -3.27 9.69 1.42
C LEU A 113 -2.07 10.63 1.26
N ALA A 114 -1.39 10.97 2.35
CA ALA A 114 -0.21 11.83 2.34
C ALA A 114 0.89 11.29 1.44
N LEU A 115 1.22 9.99 1.56
CA LEU A 115 2.24 9.35 0.72
C LEU A 115 1.88 9.44 -0.78
N ARG A 116 0.63 9.13 -1.13
CA ARG A 116 0.15 9.19 -2.52
C ARG A 116 0.16 10.60 -3.10
N VAL A 117 -0.25 11.59 -2.30
CA VAL A 117 -0.26 13.00 -2.71
C VAL A 117 1.17 13.51 -2.89
N CYS A 118 2.09 13.19 -1.98
CA CYS A 118 3.50 13.59 -2.10
C CYS A 118 4.15 12.98 -3.35
N ILE A 119 3.92 11.69 -3.64
CA ILE A 119 4.41 11.05 -4.87
C ILE A 119 3.83 11.72 -6.13
N ALA A 120 2.55 12.12 -6.10
CA ALA A 120 1.93 12.82 -7.21
C ALA A 120 2.48 14.25 -7.40
N VAL A 121 2.82 14.95 -6.32
CA VAL A 121 3.55 16.24 -6.39
C VAL A 121 4.94 16.04 -6.98
N ILE A 122 5.71 15.07 -6.50
CA ILE A 122 7.06 14.76 -7.01
C ILE A 122 7.05 14.39 -8.50
N ALA A 123 5.94 13.85 -8.99
CA ALA A 123 5.72 13.54 -10.40
C ALA A 123 5.12 14.71 -11.21
N ASP A 124 5.09 15.92 -10.67
CA ASP A 124 4.49 17.14 -11.25
C ASP A 124 3.02 17.01 -11.66
N LYS A 125 2.27 16.11 -11.00
CA LYS A 125 0.84 15.89 -11.26
C LYS A 125 -0.07 16.67 -10.31
N MET A 126 0.51 17.33 -9.31
CA MET A 126 -0.23 18.07 -8.29
C MET A 126 0.63 19.18 -7.69
N GLU A 127 -0.02 20.18 -7.10
CA GLU A 127 0.64 21.31 -6.44
C GLU A 127 1.24 20.92 -5.09
N ALA A 128 2.41 21.47 -4.76
CA ALA A 128 3.13 21.18 -3.52
C ALA A 128 2.31 21.48 -2.24
N GLU A 129 1.40 22.45 -2.30
CA GLU A 129 0.54 22.79 -1.17
C GLU A 129 -0.47 21.68 -0.82
N GLU A 130 -0.89 20.87 -1.79
CA GLU A 130 -1.77 19.72 -1.52
C GLU A 130 -1.02 18.62 -0.75
N ALA A 131 0.26 18.39 -1.09
CA ALA A 131 1.13 17.49 -0.32
C ALA A 131 1.33 17.99 1.10
N ARG A 132 1.59 19.30 1.29
CA ARG A 132 1.73 19.91 2.61
C ARG A 132 0.49 19.68 3.49
N LYS A 133 -0.71 19.94 2.97
CA LYS A 133 -1.98 19.73 3.70
C LYS A 133 -2.18 18.27 4.08
N ALA A 134 -1.93 17.35 3.14
CA ALA A 134 -2.07 15.93 3.40
C ALA A 134 -1.06 15.43 4.44
N PHE A 135 0.18 15.89 4.36
CA PHE A 135 1.24 15.58 5.32
C PHE A 135 0.92 16.11 6.72
N LEU A 136 0.43 17.35 6.85
CA LEU A 136 -0.04 17.90 8.13
C LEU A 136 -1.13 17.04 8.76
N ALA A 137 -2.11 16.62 7.97
CA ALA A 137 -3.22 15.81 8.45
C ALA A 137 -2.75 14.41 8.91
N ALA A 138 -1.74 13.85 8.25
CA ALA A 138 -1.10 12.60 8.66
C ALA A 138 -0.27 12.78 9.95
N ALA A 139 0.53 13.85 10.05
CA ALA A 139 1.31 14.15 11.25
C ALA A 139 0.44 14.39 12.50
N GLU A 140 -0.75 14.97 12.30
CA GLU A 140 -1.76 15.13 13.36
C GLU A 140 -2.37 13.79 13.78
N GLU A 141 -2.60 12.87 12.83
CA GLU A 141 -3.12 11.51 13.10
C GLU A 141 -2.11 10.63 13.84
N GLU A 142 -0.83 10.67 13.45
CA GLU A 142 0.26 9.99 14.16
C GLU A 142 0.54 10.63 15.53
N GLY A 143 0.17 11.90 15.73
CA GLY A 143 0.46 12.66 16.94
C GLY A 143 1.90 13.18 17.04
N VAL A 144 2.62 13.24 15.91
CA VAL A 144 4.02 13.72 15.83
C VAL A 144 4.12 15.21 15.48
N LEU A 145 3.01 15.86 15.13
CA LEU A 145 3.01 17.28 14.78
C LEU A 145 3.46 18.15 15.96
N ARG A 146 4.44 19.03 15.75
CA ARG A 146 4.73 20.13 16.68
C ARG A 146 4.00 21.38 16.23
N SER A 147 3.08 21.87 17.06
CA SER A 147 2.64 23.26 16.95
C SER A 147 3.84 24.17 17.21
N SER A 148 4.12 25.09 16.28
CA SER A 148 4.86 26.30 16.66
C SER A 148 3.99 27.04 17.66
N ASP A 149 4.47 27.16 18.91
CA ASP A 149 4.02 28.21 19.83
C ASP A 149 4.15 29.60 19.18
#